data_AF-U9T9X7-F1
#
_entry.id   AF-U9T9X7-F1
#
_cell.length_a   1.000
_cell.length_b   1.000
_cell.length_c   1.000
_cell.angle_alpha   90.00
_cell.angle_beta   90.00
_cell.angle_gamma   90.00
#
_symmetry.space_group_name_H-M   'P 1'
#
loop_
_entity.id
_entity.type
_entity.pdbx_description
1 polymer ?
#
loop_
_entity_poly.entity_id
_entity_poly.type
_entity_poly.pdbx_seq_one_letter_code
_entity_poly.pdbx_strand_id
1 'polypeptide(L)'
;NGEELLEILIRSAPTSLREIRFIGDVKFSLETLEEFLEKWRGRPALSIITPNYILGEKKYKKLISKYKNNGVIKNFSCEFIENVVNMDFKI
;
A
#
# COMPACT_ATOMS: atom_id res chain seq x y z
N ASN A 1 -11.61 -1.63 -8.64
CA ASN A 1 -11.79 -2.05 -7.24
C ASN A 1 -10.42 -2.15 -6.57
N GLY A 2 -10.27 -1.87 -5.26
CA GLY A 2 -8.94 -1.91 -4.60
C GLY A 2 -8.38 -3.33 -4.46
N GLU A 3 -9.26 -4.31 -4.27
CA GLU A 3 -8.90 -5.72 -4.14
C GLU A 3 -8.37 -6.30 -5.46
N GLU A 4 -9.07 -6.05 -6.57
CA GLU A 4 -8.64 -6.45 -7.92
C GLU A 4 -7.25 -5.92 -8.27
N LEU A 5 -6.93 -4.68 -7.86
CA LEU A 5 -5.61 -4.11 -8.09
C LEU A 5 -4.52 -4.90 -7.37
N LEU A 6 -4.73 -5.24 -6.09
CA LEU A 6 -3.77 -6.02 -5.31
C LEU A 6 -3.55 -7.41 -5.92
N GLU A 7 -4.62 -8.08 -6.37
CA GLU A 7 -4.54 -9.36 -7.07
C GLU A 7 -3.73 -9.27 -8.37
N ILE A 8 -3.98 -8.23 -9.17
CA ILE A 8 -3.25 -7.99 -10.42
C ILE A 8 -1.76 -7.76 -10.14
N LEU A 9 -1.41 -7.01 -9.09
CA LEU A 9 -0.01 -6.76 -8.73
C LEU A 9 0.71 -8.04 -8.32
N ILE A 10 0.05 -8.91 -7.55
CA ILE A 10 0.60 -10.23 -7.18
C ILE A 10 0.84 -11.09 -8.42
N ARG A 11 -0.15 -11.15 -9.33
CA ARG A 11 -0.09 -11.95 -10.55
C ARG A 11 0.94 -11.44 -11.56
N SER A 12 1.00 -10.12 -11.76
CA SER A 12 1.96 -9.49 -12.69
C SER A 12 3.38 -9.50 -12.16
N ALA A 13 3.54 -9.61 -10.84
CA ALA A 13 4.83 -9.83 -10.19
C ALA A 13 5.95 -8.84 -10.60
N PRO A 14 5.69 -7.52 -10.77
CA PRO A 14 6.66 -6.59 -11.33
C PRO A 14 7.90 -6.47 -10.44
N THR A 15 9.07 -6.73 -11.00
CA THR A 15 10.36 -6.69 -10.28
C THR A 15 10.86 -5.26 -10.02
N SER A 16 10.37 -4.30 -10.81
CA SER A 16 10.71 -2.88 -10.71
C SER A 16 9.79 -2.09 -9.78
N LEU A 17 8.67 -2.67 -9.33
CA LEU A 17 7.74 -1.93 -8.46
C LEU A 17 8.42 -1.61 -7.12
N ARG A 18 8.32 -0.35 -6.72
CA ARG A 18 8.92 0.18 -5.48
C ARG A 18 7.94 1.00 -4.66
N GLU A 19 6.88 1.51 -5.28
CA GLU A 19 5.92 2.39 -4.62
C GLU A 19 4.50 2.14 -5.15
N ILE A 20 3.53 2.20 -4.24
CA ILE A 20 2.10 2.17 -4.54
C ILE A 20 1.46 3.36 -3.84
N ARG A 21 0.75 4.19 -4.60
CA ARG A 21 -0.06 5.29 -4.05
C ARG A 21 -1.52 4.97 -4.29
N PHE A 22 -2.28 4.79 -3.22
CA PHE A 22 -3.73 4.72 -3.27
C PHE A 22 -4.27 6.15 -3.24
N ILE A 23 -5.10 6.50 -4.22
CA ILE A 23 -5.67 7.86 -4.38
C ILE A 23 -7.19 7.74 -4.41
N GLY A 24 -7.89 8.64 -3.70
CA GLY A 24 -9.34 8.63 -3.60
C GLY A 24 -9.87 7.48 -2.74
N ASP A 25 -11.14 7.11 -2.92
CA ASP A 25 -11.85 6.13 -2.09
C ASP A 25 -11.51 4.66 -2.42
N VAL A 26 -10.22 4.32 -2.49
CA VAL A 26 -9.79 2.92 -2.62
C VAL A 26 -10.13 2.18 -1.32
N LYS A 27 -10.81 1.04 -1.46
CA LYS A 27 -11.17 0.15 -0.37
C LYS A 27 -10.68 -1.27 -0.69
N PHE A 28 -10.15 -1.92 0.33
CA PHE A 28 -9.83 -3.34 0.38
C PHE A 28 -9.91 -3.78 1.83
N SER A 29 -10.22 -5.05 2.06
CA SER A 29 -10.25 -5.58 3.42
C SER A 29 -8.83 -5.67 4.04
N LEU A 30 -8.78 -5.75 5.37
CA LEU A 30 -7.53 -6.03 6.11
C LEU A 30 -6.92 -7.38 5.67
N GLU A 31 -7.76 -8.37 5.41
CA GLU A 31 -7.37 -9.72 4.98
C GLU A 31 -6.72 -9.69 3.59
N THR A 32 -7.32 -8.98 2.63
CA THR A 32 -6.75 -8.81 1.29
C THR A 32 -5.40 -8.08 1.33
N LEU A 33 -5.26 -7.05 2.19
CA LEU A 33 -3.99 -6.36 2.38
C LEU A 33 -2.94 -7.29 3.00
N GLU A 34 -3.30 -8.11 3.98
CA GLU A 34 -2.39 -9.07 4.60
C GLU A 34 -1.92 -10.13 3.59
N GLU A 35 -2.84 -10.70 2.81
CA GLU A 35 -2.53 -11.66 1.75
C GLU A 35 -1.57 -11.06 0.71
N PHE A 36 -1.84 -9.82 0.28
CA PHE A 36 -0.96 -9.10 -0.64
C PHE A 36 0.46 -8.97 -0.08
N LEU A 37 0.61 -8.48 1.15
CA LEU A 37 1.93 -8.27 1.76
C LEU A 37 2.66 -9.59 2.01
N GLU A 38 1.93 -10.65 2.34
CA GLU A 38 2.51 -11.99 2.50
C GLU A 38 3.05 -12.53 1.17
N LYS A 39 2.27 -12.43 0.09
CA LYS A 39 2.71 -12.84 -1.26
C LYS A 39 3.76 -11.89 -1.86
N TRP A 40 3.94 -10.70 -1.29
CA TRP A 40 4.99 -9.77 -1.68
C TRP A 40 6.37 -10.07 -1.06
N ARG A 41 6.46 -11.03 -0.12
CA ARG A 41 7.76 -11.44 0.46
C ARG A 41 8.75 -11.90 -0.61
N GLY A 42 10.04 -11.69 -0.32
CA GLY A 42 11.14 -12.01 -1.24
C GLY A 42 11.26 -11.07 -2.44
N ARG A 43 10.36 -10.09 -2.58
CA ARG A 43 10.43 -9.02 -3.57
C ARG A 43 11.03 -7.76 -2.96
N PRO A 44 11.44 -6.80 -3.78
CA PRO A 44 11.88 -5.51 -3.28
C PRO A 44 10.81 -4.81 -2.44
N ALA A 45 11.25 -4.23 -1.33
CA ALA A 45 10.38 -3.58 -0.36
C ALA A 45 9.59 -2.42 -0.96
N LEU A 46 8.31 -2.31 -0.59
CA LEU A 46 7.39 -1.30 -1.11
C LEU A 46 7.33 -0.06 -0.22
N SER A 47 7.21 1.11 -0.85
CA SER A 47 6.70 2.31 -0.21
C SER A 47 5.20 2.39 -0.48
N ILE A 48 4.37 2.54 0.55
CA ILE A 48 2.91 2.56 0.40
C ILE A 48 2.38 3.89 0.91
N ILE A 49 1.61 4.57 0.08
CA ILE A 49 0.94 5.83 0.43
C ILE A 49 -0.55 5.60 0.33
N THR A 50 -1.28 5.97 1.38
CA THR A 50 -2.73 5.79 1.46
C THR A 50 -3.40 7.06 1.96
N PRO A 51 -4.67 7.31 1.59
CA PRO A 51 -5.46 8.35 2.21
C PRO A 51 -5.70 8.09 3.70
N ASN A 52 -5.86 9.18 4.45
CA ASN A 52 -5.92 9.18 5.92
C ASN A 52 -6.97 8.22 6.52
N TYR A 53 -8.11 8.03 5.85
CA TYR A 53 -9.25 7.30 6.40
C TYR A 53 -9.00 5.78 6.54
N ILE A 54 -8.05 5.19 5.81
CA ILE A 54 -7.75 3.73 5.90
C ILE A 54 -7.09 3.38 7.26
N LEU A 55 -6.45 4.36 7.92
CA LEU A 55 -5.64 4.13 9.12
C LEU A 55 -6.36 4.30 10.45
N GLY A 56 -7.66 4.64 10.45
CA GLY A 56 -8.42 4.83 11.69
C GLY A 56 -8.42 3.58 12.58
N GLU A 57 -8.28 2.40 11.97
CA GLU A 57 -8.36 1.12 12.64
C GLU A 57 -7.01 0.61 13.15
N LYS A 58 -6.92 0.34 14.46
CA LYS A 58 -5.74 -0.22 15.15
C LYS A 58 -5.18 -1.49 14.48
N LYS A 59 -6.04 -2.28 13.84
CA LYS A 59 -5.68 -3.53 13.15
C LYS A 59 -4.76 -3.28 11.95
N TYR A 60 -5.06 -2.26 11.11
CA TYR A 60 -4.22 -1.91 9.97
C TYR A 60 -2.84 -1.42 10.42
N LYS A 61 -2.78 -0.58 11.46
CA LYS A 61 -1.49 -0.11 12.02
C LYS A 61 -0.61 -1.28 12.47
N LYS A 62 -1.20 -2.27 13.13
CA LYS A 62 -0.48 -3.48 13.58
C LYS A 62 0.03 -4.30 12.37
N LEU A 63 -0.80 -4.45 11.34
CA LEU A 63 -0.43 -5.16 10.11
C LEU A 63 0.75 -4.47 9.40
N ILE A 64 0.66 -3.17 9.17
CA ILE A 64 1.73 -2.39 8.54
C ILE A 64 3.03 -2.49 9.33
N SER A 65 2.98 -2.39 10.66
CA SER A 65 4.16 -2.53 11.53
C SER A 65 4.81 -3.92 11.41
N LYS A 66 4.00 -5.00 11.40
CA LYS A 66 4.48 -6.38 11.18
C LYS A 66 5.27 -6.49 9.86
N TYR A 67 4.74 -5.98 8.76
CA TYR A 67 5.37 -6.12 7.44
C TYR A 67 6.51 -5.12 7.20
N LYS A 68 6.56 -4.01 7.93
CA LYS A 68 7.72 -3.12 7.98
C LYS A 68 8.90 -3.78 8.70
N ASN A 69 8.67 -4.40 9.85
CA ASN A 69 9.72 -5.12 10.60
C ASN A 69 10.27 -6.31 9.80
N ASN A 70 9.42 -6.93 8.98
CA ASN A 70 9.80 -8.06 8.13
C ASN A 70 10.41 -7.63 6.78
N GLY A 71 10.65 -6.34 6.56
CA GLY A 71 11.32 -5.81 5.36
C GLY A 71 10.48 -5.81 4.08
N VAL A 72 9.19 -6.15 4.14
CA VAL A 72 8.28 -6.09 2.98
C VAL A 72 7.86 -4.65 2.68
N ILE A 73 7.66 -3.86 3.73
CA ILE A 73 7.35 -2.44 3.62
C ILE A 73 8.60 -1.64 3.98
N LYS A 74 9.05 -0.82 3.03
CA LYS A 74 10.12 0.16 3.23
C LYS A 74 9.58 1.39 3.98
N ASN A 75 8.60 2.05 3.38
CA ASN A 75 7.97 3.24 3.90
C ASN A 75 6.45 3.12 3.85
N PHE A 76 5.78 3.76 4.79
CA PHE A 76 4.33 3.87 4.79
C PHE A 76 3.94 5.28 5.21
N SER A 77 3.17 5.98 4.39
CA SER A 77 2.63 7.30 4.71
C SER A 77 1.11 7.33 4.55
N CYS A 78 0.50 8.18 5.36
CA CYS A 78 -0.93 8.43 5.40
C CYS A 78 -1.12 9.90 5.06
N GLU A 79 -1.64 10.20 3.87
CA GLU A 79 -1.72 11.56 3.35
C GLU A 79 -3.17 12.00 3.19
N PHE A 80 -3.47 13.29 3.43
CA PHE A 80 -4.78 13.83 3.12
C PHE A 80 -4.95 13.89 1.60
N ILE A 81 -6.15 13.57 1.10
CA ILE A 81 -6.44 13.56 -0.34
C ILE A 81 -6.05 14.89 -1.00
N GLU A 82 -6.26 16.02 -0.32
CA GLU A 82 -5.89 17.36 -0.79
C GLU A 82 -4.37 17.50 -1.08
N ASN A 83 -3.50 16.78 -0.35
CA ASN A 83 -2.06 16.75 -0.61
C ASN A 83 -1.67 15.83 -1.77
N VAL A 84 -2.55 14.88 -2.14
CA VAL A 84 -2.29 13.93 -3.24
C VAL A 84 -2.59 14.56 -4.60
N VAL A 85 -3.60 15.44 -4.67
CA VAL A 85 -3.93 16.17 -5.90
C VAL A 85 -2.95 17.32 -6.17
N ASN A 86 -2.22 17.77 -5.14
CA ASN A 86 -1.22 18.84 -5.24
C ASN A 86 0.22 18.31 -5.40
N MET A 87 0.39 17.07 -5.88
CA MET A 87 1.67 16.61 -6.39
C MET A 87 1.87 17.24 -7.77
N ASP A 88 2.56 18.38 -7.80
CA ASP A 88 3.13 18.97 -9.01
C ASP A 88 3.86 17.86 -9.78
N PHE A 89 3.21 17.30 -10.80
CA PHE A 89 3.87 16.55 -11.85
C PHE A 89 4.73 17.55 -12.64
N LYS A 90 5.89 17.91 -12.09
CA LYS A 90 6.96 18.52 -12.87
C LYS A 90 7.54 17.41 -13.76
N ILE A 91 6.96 17.32 -14.95
CA ILE A 91 7.52 16.63 -16.12
C ILE A 91 8.75 17.40 -16.58
#